data_AF-A0AAV2I5D2-F1
#
_entry.id   AF-A0AAV2I5D2-F1
#
_cell.length_a   1.000
_cell.length_b   1.000
_cell.length_c   1.000
_cell.angle_alpha   90.00
_cell.angle_beta   90.00
_cell.angle_gamma   90.00
#
_symmetry.space_group_name_H-M   'P 1'
#
loop_
_entity.id
_entity.type
_entity.pdbx_description
1 polymer ?
#
loop_
_entity_poly.entity_id
_entity_poly.type
_entity_poly.pdbx_seq_one_letter_code
_entity_poly.pdbx_strand_id
1 'polypeptide(L)'
;MDVFSHPVLAFRAVIIFTNWLVVTVVYYGLTFNIGTLGGDIYVNFALNASVETLGNVAAFLVLPRWGRKRFHCFAVLLSGLACLCSMIPVLLGITDAWVNILLSNVGKFGATGGFATMFVFSAELYPTSLRNSVVGTSSMVARVGGMISPYIADLGILLGGPFGAAVPFIVFGTCGVVAGLLTLFLPETLNQTLPETVQEAIDFGRIKITKVTEIAAPEENGDSRSIGGSAISNRVHWLNKVSTTNQGYLNTTFLVEKL
;
A
#
# COMPACT_ATOMS: atom_id res chain seq x y z
N MET A 1 -20.10 -12.75 -6.51
CA MET A 1 -19.11 -11.66 -6.76
C MET A 1 -19.62 -10.40 -6.04
N ASP A 2 -19.73 -10.45 -4.71
CA ASP A 2 -20.35 -9.35 -3.94
C ASP A 2 -19.38 -8.19 -3.65
N VAL A 3 -18.08 -8.38 -3.94
CA VAL A 3 -17.03 -7.36 -3.84
C VAL A 3 -17.29 -6.18 -4.81
N PHE A 4 -17.80 -6.47 -6.01
CA PHE A 4 -18.06 -5.45 -7.04
C PHE A 4 -19.40 -4.74 -6.87
N SER A 5 -20.27 -5.24 -6.00
CA SER A 5 -21.57 -4.63 -5.72
C SER A 5 -21.45 -3.28 -5.01
N HIS A 6 -20.32 -3.03 -4.32
CA HIS A 6 -20.08 -1.77 -3.63
C HIS A 6 -18.90 -0.99 -4.26
N PRO A 7 -19.13 0.25 -4.75
CA PRO A 7 -18.12 0.99 -5.50
C PRO A 7 -16.86 1.32 -4.68
N VAL A 8 -17.00 1.48 -3.36
CA VAL A 8 -15.88 1.73 -2.44
C VAL A 8 -14.94 0.53 -2.34
N LEU A 9 -15.50 -0.68 -2.24
CA LEU A 9 -14.72 -1.93 -2.16
C LEU A 9 -14.10 -2.28 -3.51
N ALA A 10 -14.83 -2.04 -4.60
CA ALA A 10 -14.33 -2.22 -5.96
C ALA A 10 -13.13 -1.30 -6.24
N PHE A 11 -13.20 -0.02 -5.87
CA PHE A 11 -12.09 0.92 -6.04
C PHE A 11 -10.83 0.48 -5.28
N ARG A 12 -10.99 0.06 -4.01
CA ARG A 12 -9.88 -0.51 -3.21
C ARG A 12 -9.31 -1.78 -3.83
N ALA A 13 -10.15 -2.64 -4.39
CA ALA A 13 -9.74 -3.86 -5.07
C ALA A 13 -8.90 -3.58 -6.31
N VAL A 14 -9.32 -2.61 -7.13
CA VAL A 14 -8.56 -2.19 -8.32
C VAL A 14 -7.17 -1.69 -7.95
N ILE A 15 -7.06 -0.88 -6.89
CA ILE A 15 -5.75 -0.39 -6.42
C ILE A 15 -4.87 -1.55 -5.93
N ILE A 16 -5.43 -2.50 -5.18
CA ILE A 16 -4.69 -3.68 -4.72
C ILE A 16 -4.26 -4.54 -5.89
N PHE A 17 -5.14 -4.86 -6.83
CA PHE A 17 -4.79 -5.66 -8.01
C PHE A 17 -3.70 -4.99 -8.85
N THR A 18 -3.77 -3.67 -9.01
CA THR A 18 -2.73 -2.90 -9.70
C THR A 18 -1.39 -2.96 -8.96
N ASN A 19 -1.40 -2.81 -7.63
CA ASN A 19 -0.20 -2.94 -6.82
C ASN A 19 0.41 -4.35 -6.91
N TRP A 20 -0.41 -5.40 -6.83
CA TRP A 20 0.04 -6.78 -6.99
C TRP A 20 0.69 -7.01 -8.35
N LEU A 21 0.10 -6.50 -9.42
CA LEU A 21 0.67 -6.58 -10.75
C LEU A 21 2.03 -5.88 -10.79
N VAL A 22 2.10 -4.61 -10.37
CA VAL A 22 3.33 -3.81 -10.45
C VAL A 22 4.45 -4.40 -9.61
N VAL A 23 4.20 -4.72 -8.33
CA VAL A 23 5.22 -5.27 -7.45
C VAL A 23 5.78 -6.58 -8.01
N THR A 24 4.92 -7.42 -8.60
CA THR A 24 5.34 -8.69 -9.19
C THR A 24 6.15 -8.49 -10.47
N VAL A 25 5.74 -7.56 -11.33
CA VAL A 25 6.50 -7.18 -12.54
C VAL A 25 7.90 -6.69 -12.17
N VAL A 26 8.01 -5.78 -11.19
CA VAL A 26 9.30 -5.22 -10.75
C VAL A 26 10.16 -6.30 -10.08
N TYR A 27 9.55 -7.12 -9.21
CA TYR A 27 10.25 -8.18 -8.49
C TYR A 27 10.90 -9.20 -9.43
N TYR A 28 10.13 -9.74 -10.38
CA TYR A 28 10.65 -10.69 -11.36
C TYR A 28 11.53 -10.00 -12.40
N GLY A 29 11.23 -8.75 -12.76
CA GLY A 29 11.99 -7.98 -13.74
C GLY A 29 13.42 -7.75 -13.29
N LEU A 30 13.59 -7.35 -12.03
CA LEU A 30 14.91 -7.20 -11.42
C LEU A 30 15.63 -8.54 -11.27
N THR A 31 14.92 -9.64 -11.01
CA THR A 31 15.53 -10.97 -10.93
C THR A 31 16.02 -11.49 -12.29
N PHE A 32 15.26 -11.27 -13.35
CA PHE A 32 15.69 -11.71 -14.69
C PHE A 32 16.80 -10.80 -15.25
N ASN A 33 16.86 -9.54 -14.82
CA ASN A 33 17.90 -8.61 -15.25
C ASN A 33 19.29 -8.88 -14.63
N ILE A 34 19.39 -9.75 -13.61
CA ILE A 34 20.66 -10.13 -12.93
C ILE A 34 21.74 -10.55 -13.93
N GLY A 35 21.37 -11.26 -15.01
CA GLY A 35 22.33 -11.74 -16.02
C GLY A 35 22.90 -10.65 -16.93
N THR A 36 22.26 -9.48 -17.00
CA THR A 36 22.72 -8.33 -17.81
C THR A 36 23.56 -7.33 -17.02
N LEU A 37 23.52 -7.44 -15.69
CA LEU A 37 24.40 -6.70 -14.79
C LEU A 37 25.80 -7.33 -14.92
N GLY A 38 26.73 -6.59 -15.53
CA GLY A 38 28.09 -7.07 -15.78
C GLY A 38 28.78 -7.61 -14.52
N GLY A 39 29.79 -8.47 -14.71
CA GLY A 39 30.49 -9.17 -13.63
C GLY A 39 30.18 -10.67 -13.62
N ASP A 40 30.42 -11.31 -12.48
CA ASP A 40 30.17 -12.75 -12.30
C ASP A 40 28.71 -13.01 -11.92
N ILE A 41 28.02 -13.82 -12.74
CA ILE A 41 26.60 -14.15 -12.57
C ILE A 41 26.32 -14.88 -11.25
N TYR A 42 27.26 -15.70 -10.74
CA TYR A 42 27.11 -16.43 -9.50
C TYR A 42 27.13 -15.49 -8.29
N VAL A 43 28.02 -14.48 -8.31
CA VAL A 43 28.09 -13.46 -7.26
C VAL A 43 26.83 -12.59 -7.26
N ASN A 44 26.38 -12.15 -8.44
CA ASN A 44 25.17 -11.34 -8.56
C ASN A 44 23.92 -12.10 -8.10
N PHE A 45 23.81 -13.39 -8.42
CA PHE A 45 22.73 -14.24 -7.94
C PHE A 45 22.77 -14.46 -6.42
N ALA A 46 23.94 -14.74 -5.86
CA ALA A 46 24.12 -14.89 -4.41
C ALA A 46 23.76 -13.62 -3.64
N LEU A 47 24.15 -12.45 -4.15
CA LEU A 47 23.76 -11.15 -3.60
C LEU A 47 22.25 -10.95 -3.66
N ASN A 48 21.62 -11.26 -4.79
CA ASN A 48 20.17 -11.11 -4.95
C ASN A 48 19.40 -11.97 -3.95
N ALA A 49 19.77 -13.25 -3.80
CA ALA A 49 19.15 -14.16 -2.84
C ALA A 49 19.36 -13.72 -1.38
N SER A 50 20.55 -13.19 -1.08
CA SER A 50 20.86 -12.64 0.25
C SER A 50 19.99 -11.42 0.56
N VAL A 51 19.89 -10.49 -0.39
CA VAL A 51 19.08 -9.27 -0.26
C VAL A 51 17.59 -9.58 -0.17
N GLU A 52 17.12 -10.58 -0.91
CA GLU A 52 15.73 -11.06 -0.81
C GLU A 52 15.42 -11.60 0.59
N THR A 53 16.31 -12.42 1.14
CA THR A 53 16.17 -12.93 2.51
C THR A 53 16.15 -11.79 3.52
N LEU A 54 17.08 -10.82 3.39
CA LEU A 54 17.14 -9.65 4.26
C LEU A 54 15.88 -8.77 4.15
N GLY A 55 15.34 -8.59 2.94
CA GLY A 55 14.12 -7.84 2.70
C GLY A 55 12.90 -8.45 3.41
N ASN A 56 12.78 -9.78 3.35
CA ASN A 56 11.70 -10.50 4.05
C ASN A 56 11.84 -10.42 5.58
N VAL A 57 13.06 -10.59 6.10
CA VAL A 57 13.33 -10.45 7.55
C VAL A 57 13.05 -9.02 8.02
N ALA A 58 13.48 -8.02 7.25
CA ALA A 58 13.22 -6.62 7.56
C ALA A 58 11.71 -6.32 7.57
N ALA A 59 10.96 -6.80 6.57
CA ALA A 59 9.52 -6.66 6.55
C ALA A 59 8.88 -7.27 7.80
N PHE A 60 9.26 -8.50 8.16
CA PHE A 60 8.74 -9.17 9.36
C PHE A 60 8.98 -8.37 10.66
N LEU A 61 10.15 -7.76 10.83
CA LEU A 61 10.51 -7.01 12.04
C LEU A 61 9.89 -5.61 12.09
N VAL A 62 9.72 -4.96 10.95
CA VAL A 62 9.31 -3.55 10.85
C VAL A 62 7.79 -3.38 10.78
N LEU A 63 7.08 -4.34 10.16
CA LEU A 63 5.62 -4.31 10.00
C LEU A 63 4.85 -4.09 11.32
N PRO A 64 5.21 -4.72 12.46
CA PRO A 64 4.50 -4.51 13.72
C PRO A 64 4.63 -3.09 14.29
N ARG A 65 5.72 -2.36 13.97
CA ARG A 65 6.03 -1.05 14.56
C ARG A 65 5.64 0.14 13.68
N TRP A 66 5.87 0.05 12.37
CA TRP A 66 5.72 1.20 11.46
C TRP A 66 4.38 1.28 10.73
N GLY A 67 3.59 0.21 10.77
CA GLY A 67 2.32 0.12 10.05
C GLY A 67 2.47 -0.33 8.60
N ARG A 68 1.43 -0.99 8.10
CA ARG A 68 1.46 -1.74 6.82
C ARG A 68 1.47 -0.80 5.62
N LYS A 69 0.61 0.23 5.62
CA LYS A 69 0.51 1.22 4.54
C LYS A 69 1.82 1.99 4.35
N ARG A 70 2.39 2.54 5.43
CA ARG A 70 3.59 3.37 5.39
C ARG A 70 4.79 2.56 4.92
N PHE A 71 4.96 1.36 5.47
CA PHE A 71 6.02 0.47 5.05
C PHE A 71 5.89 0.06 3.58
N HIS A 72 4.68 -0.34 3.13
CA HIS A 72 4.46 -0.69 1.72
C HIS A 72 4.76 0.47 0.77
N CYS A 73 4.23 1.65 1.07
CA CYS A 73 4.46 2.85 0.27
C CYS A 73 5.96 3.19 0.20
N PHE A 74 6.66 3.19 1.34
CA PHE A 74 8.10 3.44 1.38
C PHE A 74 8.89 2.39 0.59
N ALA A 75 8.58 1.10 0.75
CA ALA A 75 9.29 0.01 0.10
C ALA A 75 9.12 0.05 -1.44
N VAL A 76 7.90 0.30 -1.92
CA VAL A 76 7.61 0.39 -3.35
C VAL A 76 8.16 1.68 -3.97
N LEU A 77 8.08 2.81 -3.26
CA LEU A 77 8.72 4.05 -3.72
C LEU A 77 10.24 3.94 -3.75
N LEU A 78 10.86 3.33 -2.73
CA LEU A 78 12.29 3.05 -2.70
C LEU A 78 12.68 2.15 -3.88
N SER A 79 11.89 1.12 -4.17
CA SER A 79 12.11 0.25 -5.32
C SER A 79 12.04 1.01 -6.64
N GLY A 80 11.00 1.82 -6.84
CA GLY A 80 10.80 2.60 -8.05
C GLY A 80 11.88 3.67 -8.25
N LEU A 81 12.23 4.40 -7.20
CA LEU A 81 13.29 5.40 -7.23
C LEU A 81 14.67 4.77 -7.47
N ALA A 82 14.97 3.63 -6.84
CA ALA A 82 16.21 2.90 -7.10
C ALA A 82 16.31 2.46 -8.57
N CYS A 83 15.23 1.92 -9.15
CA CYS A 83 15.19 1.58 -10.57
C CYS A 83 15.39 2.82 -11.47
N LEU A 84 14.77 3.96 -11.16
CA LEU A 84 14.98 5.20 -11.91
C LEU A 84 16.40 5.74 -11.76
N CYS A 85 17.00 5.61 -10.58
CA CYS A 85 18.40 5.99 -10.38
C CYS A 85 19.35 5.04 -11.14
N SER A 86 19.04 3.74 -11.28
CA SER A 86 19.80 2.79 -12.09
C SER A 86 19.83 3.13 -13.57
N MET A 87 18.85 3.90 -14.06
CA MET A 87 18.87 4.41 -15.44
C MET A 87 20.06 5.35 -15.71
N ILE A 88 20.46 6.17 -14.73
CA ILE A 88 21.48 7.21 -14.89
C ILE A 88 22.86 6.63 -15.26
N PRO A 89 23.45 5.69 -14.48
CA PRO A 89 24.73 5.08 -14.83
C PRO A 89 24.67 4.26 -16.14
N VAL A 90 23.52 3.65 -16.45
CA VAL A 90 23.31 2.92 -17.72
C VAL A 90 23.35 3.88 -18.92
N LEU A 91 22.70 5.04 -18.83
CA LEU A 91 22.70 6.04 -19.91
C LEU A 91 24.02 6.80 -20.05
N LEU A 92 24.71 7.06 -18.93
CA LEU A 92 26.00 7.77 -18.92
C LEU A 92 27.18 6.85 -19.28
N GLY A 93 26.97 5.55 -19.46
CA GLY A 93 28.02 4.60 -19.80
C GLY A 93 29.08 4.44 -18.71
N ILE A 94 28.71 4.67 -17.45
CA ILE A 94 29.63 4.54 -16.32
C ILE A 94 30.01 3.06 -16.20
N THR A 95 31.29 2.77 -16.31
CA THR A 95 31.84 1.41 -16.45
C THR A 95 31.85 0.62 -15.13
N ASP A 96 31.53 1.27 -14.02
CA ASP A 96 31.47 0.65 -12.69
C ASP A 96 30.21 -0.21 -12.53
N ALA A 97 30.33 -1.48 -12.88
CA ALA A 97 29.28 -2.48 -12.72
C ALA A 97 28.71 -2.54 -11.29
N TRP A 98 29.54 -2.28 -10.28
CA TRP A 98 29.16 -2.30 -8.87
C TRP A 98 28.06 -1.30 -8.51
N VAL A 99 28.04 -0.12 -9.14
CA VAL A 99 27.01 0.89 -8.87
C VAL A 99 25.64 0.38 -9.32
N ASN A 100 25.57 -0.20 -10.52
CA ASN A 100 24.34 -0.79 -11.06
C ASN A 100 23.88 -2.00 -10.24
N ILE A 101 24.80 -2.85 -9.78
CA ILE A 101 24.52 -4.01 -8.94
C ILE A 101 23.94 -3.56 -7.59
N LEU A 102 24.58 -2.60 -6.91
CA LEU A 102 24.10 -2.09 -5.62
C LEU A 102 22.72 -1.48 -5.76
N LEU A 103 22.50 -0.66 -6.78
CA LEU A 103 21.25 0.07 -6.96
C LEU A 103 20.09 -0.85 -7.36
N SER A 104 20.36 -1.85 -8.20
CA SER A 104 19.42 -2.93 -8.53
C SER A 104 19.07 -3.77 -7.29
N ASN A 105 20.04 -4.04 -6.43
CA ASN A 105 19.80 -4.75 -5.17
C ASN A 105 18.99 -3.92 -4.17
N VAL A 106 19.21 -2.60 -4.07
CA VAL A 106 18.34 -1.70 -3.27
C VAL A 106 16.91 -1.73 -3.83
N GLY A 107 16.77 -1.71 -5.15
CA GLY A 107 15.49 -1.87 -5.83
C GLY A 107 14.80 -3.19 -5.47
N LYS A 108 15.56 -4.28 -5.48
CA LYS A 108 15.09 -5.63 -5.13
C LYS A 108 14.68 -5.73 -3.67
N PHE A 109 15.45 -5.16 -2.76
CA PHE A 109 15.12 -5.10 -1.33
C PHE A 109 13.75 -4.46 -1.10
N GLY A 110 13.50 -3.30 -1.73
CA GLY A 110 12.21 -2.61 -1.66
C GLY A 110 11.07 -3.43 -2.28
N ALA A 111 11.31 -4.05 -3.44
CA ALA A 111 10.31 -4.90 -4.10
C ALA A 111 9.92 -6.11 -3.24
N THR A 112 10.89 -6.79 -2.63
CA THR A 112 10.65 -7.93 -1.73
C THR A 112 9.87 -7.51 -0.49
N GLY A 113 10.26 -6.40 0.15
CA GLY A 113 9.52 -5.87 1.31
C GLY A 113 8.07 -5.48 0.97
N GLY A 114 7.87 -4.84 -0.19
CA GLY A 114 6.53 -4.53 -0.71
C GLY A 114 5.71 -5.78 -0.99
N PHE A 115 6.31 -6.81 -1.58
CA PHE A 115 5.64 -8.08 -1.84
C PHE A 115 5.16 -8.74 -0.55
N ALA A 116 6.05 -8.90 0.44
CA ALA A 116 5.70 -9.49 1.74
C ALA A 116 4.56 -8.74 2.44
N THR A 117 4.62 -7.40 2.41
CA THR A 117 3.60 -6.55 3.05
C THR A 117 2.26 -6.61 2.35
N MET A 118 2.25 -6.73 1.02
CA MET A 118 1.03 -6.79 0.23
C MET A 118 0.17 -8.03 0.55
N PHE A 119 0.78 -9.18 0.86
CA PHE A 119 0.05 -10.36 1.34
C PHE A 119 -0.69 -10.10 2.65
N VAL A 120 -0.01 -9.47 3.61
CA VAL A 120 -0.61 -9.13 4.91
C VAL A 120 -1.67 -8.05 4.75
N PHE A 121 -1.38 -7.01 3.96
CA PHE A 121 -2.25 -5.86 3.78
C PHE A 121 -3.56 -6.22 3.04
N SER A 122 -3.48 -7.09 2.03
CA SER A 122 -4.68 -7.63 1.37
C SER A 122 -5.51 -8.52 2.30
N ALA A 123 -4.88 -9.24 3.24
CA ALA A 123 -5.63 -9.97 4.25
C ALA A 123 -6.34 -9.03 5.24
N GLU A 124 -5.70 -7.96 5.69
CA GLU A 124 -6.26 -7.03 6.68
C GLU A 124 -7.41 -6.16 6.15
N LEU A 125 -7.42 -5.84 4.84
CA LEU A 125 -8.41 -4.92 4.26
C LEU A 125 -9.78 -5.58 3.97
N TYR A 126 -9.81 -6.90 3.76
CA TYR A 126 -11.02 -7.61 3.37
C TYR A 126 -11.58 -8.49 4.50
N PRO A 127 -12.93 -8.60 4.58
CA PRO A 127 -13.57 -9.44 5.58
C PRO A 127 -13.25 -10.91 5.34
N THR A 128 -13.32 -11.71 6.40
CA THR A 128 -12.94 -13.14 6.42
C THR A 128 -13.62 -13.96 5.32
N SER A 129 -14.87 -13.62 4.97
CA SER A 129 -15.65 -14.27 3.90
C SER A 129 -15.09 -14.03 2.48
N LEU A 130 -14.44 -12.89 2.24
CA LEU A 130 -13.97 -12.47 0.92
C LEU A 130 -12.44 -12.50 0.79
N ARG A 131 -11.73 -12.58 1.91
CA ARG A 131 -10.25 -12.57 1.99
C ARG A 131 -9.61 -13.59 1.05
N ASN A 132 -10.01 -14.85 1.15
CA ASN A 132 -9.40 -15.93 0.36
C ASN A 132 -9.64 -15.74 -1.14
N SER A 133 -10.83 -15.28 -1.54
CA SER A 133 -11.16 -15.00 -2.93
C SER A 133 -10.33 -13.85 -3.48
N VAL A 134 -10.20 -12.73 -2.74
CA VAL A 134 -9.44 -11.57 -3.19
C VAL A 134 -7.95 -11.88 -3.30
N VAL A 135 -7.37 -12.54 -2.28
CA VAL A 135 -5.95 -12.95 -2.30
C VAL A 135 -5.68 -13.97 -3.42
N GLY A 136 -6.63 -14.87 -3.70
CA GLY A 136 -6.56 -15.81 -4.81
C GLY A 136 -6.58 -15.10 -6.17
N THR A 137 -7.53 -14.17 -6.38
CA THR A 137 -7.60 -13.38 -7.62
C THR A 137 -6.38 -12.48 -7.80
N SER A 138 -5.89 -11.84 -6.72
CA SER A 138 -4.69 -11.02 -6.78
C SER A 138 -3.45 -11.85 -7.10
N SER A 139 -3.38 -13.10 -6.63
CA SER A 139 -2.32 -14.04 -6.99
C SER A 139 -2.36 -14.38 -8.48
N MET A 140 -3.54 -14.54 -9.08
CA MET A 140 -3.67 -14.75 -10.53
C MET A 140 -3.15 -13.53 -11.32
N VAL A 141 -3.52 -12.32 -10.88
CA VAL A 141 -3.03 -11.06 -11.48
C VAL A 141 -1.50 -10.94 -11.32
N ALA A 142 -0.96 -11.34 -10.17
CA ALA A 142 0.48 -11.39 -9.93
C ALA A 142 1.19 -12.33 -10.92
N ARG A 143 0.62 -13.51 -11.19
CA ARG A 143 1.18 -14.44 -12.19
C ARG A 143 1.23 -13.83 -13.59
N VAL A 144 0.19 -13.08 -13.99
CA VAL A 144 0.21 -12.32 -15.26
C VAL A 144 1.35 -11.30 -15.26
N GLY A 145 1.57 -10.58 -14.15
CA GLY A 145 2.71 -9.67 -14.00
C GLY A 145 4.07 -10.39 -14.14
N GLY A 146 4.21 -11.56 -13.55
CA GLY A 146 5.42 -12.39 -13.69
C GLY A 146 5.65 -12.90 -15.11
N MET A 147 4.58 -13.18 -15.87
CA MET A 147 4.67 -13.53 -17.29
C MET A 147 5.08 -12.35 -18.16
N ILE A 148 4.62 -11.13 -17.85
CA ILE A 148 4.95 -9.91 -18.61
C ILE A 148 6.40 -9.46 -18.35
N SER A 149 6.90 -9.69 -17.14
CA SER A 149 8.24 -9.28 -16.70
C SER A 149 9.39 -9.64 -17.67
N PRO A 150 9.57 -10.90 -18.11
CA PRO A 150 10.65 -11.26 -19.03
C PRO A 150 10.50 -10.57 -20.39
N TYR A 151 9.28 -10.39 -20.90
CA TYR A 151 9.08 -9.64 -22.16
C TYR A 151 9.55 -8.19 -22.06
N ILE A 152 9.35 -7.53 -20.91
CA ILE A 152 9.87 -6.16 -20.70
C ILE A 152 11.40 -6.16 -20.69
N ALA A 153 12.03 -7.16 -20.06
CA ALA A 153 13.49 -7.29 -20.05
C ALA A 153 14.04 -7.57 -21.46
N ASP A 154 13.41 -8.48 -22.20
CA ASP A 154 13.79 -8.85 -23.57
C ASP A 154 13.60 -7.70 -24.56
N LEU A 155 12.56 -6.85 -24.38
CA LEU A 155 12.40 -5.64 -25.18
C LEU A 155 13.61 -4.71 -25.07
N GLY A 156 14.19 -4.59 -23.86
CA GLY A 156 15.40 -3.80 -23.64
C GLY A 156 16.61 -4.34 -24.40
N ILE A 157 16.69 -5.67 -24.53
CA ILE A 157 17.77 -6.34 -25.28
C ILE A 157 17.55 -6.19 -26.79
N LEU A 158 16.31 -6.35 -27.26
CA LEU A 158 15.93 -6.27 -28.67
C LEU A 158 16.14 -4.89 -29.29
N LEU A 159 15.88 -3.81 -28.54
CA LEU A 159 16.11 -2.45 -29.03
C LEU A 159 17.61 -2.15 -29.25
N GLY A 160 18.50 -2.85 -28.56
CA GLY A 160 19.95 -2.68 -28.67
C GLY A 160 20.47 -1.32 -28.15
N GLY A 161 21.73 -1.31 -27.74
CA GLY A 161 22.42 -0.09 -27.32
C GLY A 161 22.12 0.39 -25.89
N PRO A 162 22.74 1.52 -25.48
CA PRO A 162 22.63 2.05 -24.11
C PRO A 162 21.20 2.50 -23.75
N PHE A 163 20.42 2.93 -24.74
CA PHE A 163 19.00 3.23 -24.55
C PHE A 163 18.18 1.98 -24.28
N GLY A 164 18.44 0.85 -24.96
CA GLY A 164 17.74 -0.41 -24.75
C GLY A 164 17.90 -0.95 -23.33
N ALA A 165 19.12 -0.91 -22.78
CA ALA A 165 19.40 -1.35 -21.41
C ALA A 165 18.68 -0.50 -20.34
N ALA A 166 18.36 0.75 -20.63
CA ALA A 166 17.67 1.65 -19.70
C ALA A 166 16.13 1.47 -19.69
N VAL A 167 15.54 0.95 -20.77
CA VAL A 167 14.07 0.82 -20.91
C VAL A 167 13.43 0.01 -19.77
N PRO A 168 13.93 -1.19 -19.41
CA PRO A 168 13.30 -1.98 -18.36
C PRO A 168 13.30 -1.24 -17.01
N PHE A 169 14.40 -0.55 -16.68
CA PHE A 169 14.51 0.23 -15.45
C PHE A 169 13.54 1.40 -15.41
N ILE A 170 13.31 2.09 -16.54
CA ILE A 170 12.33 3.18 -16.64
C ILE A 170 10.92 2.63 -16.43
N VAL A 171 10.57 1.53 -17.09
CA VAL A 171 9.25 0.91 -16.99
C VAL A 171 9.00 0.44 -15.55
N PHE A 172 9.93 -0.31 -14.96
CA PHE A 172 9.82 -0.78 -13.58
C PHE A 172 9.79 0.37 -12.58
N GLY A 173 10.62 1.40 -12.80
CA GLY A 173 10.72 2.57 -11.95
C GLY A 173 9.44 3.41 -11.95
N THR A 174 8.93 3.76 -13.12
CA THR A 174 7.69 4.56 -13.27
C THR A 174 6.47 3.81 -12.76
N CYS A 175 6.31 2.52 -13.10
CA CYS A 175 5.23 1.70 -12.57
C CYS A 175 5.31 1.61 -11.03
N GLY A 176 6.51 1.39 -10.48
CA GLY A 176 6.75 1.34 -9.03
C GLY A 176 6.34 2.64 -8.34
N VAL A 177 6.76 3.80 -8.85
CA VAL A 177 6.38 5.11 -8.29
C VAL A 177 4.86 5.30 -8.32
N VAL A 178 4.21 5.00 -9.44
CA VAL A 178 2.74 5.11 -9.56
C VAL A 178 2.03 4.18 -8.57
N ALA A 179 2.49 2.93 -8.40
CA ALA A 179 1.91 2.00 -7.43
C ALA A 179 2.10 2.47 -5.96
N GLY A 180 3.26 3.03 -5.65
CA GLY A 180 3.56 3.64 -4.35
C GLY A 180 2.63 4.82 -4.05
N LEU A 181 2.39 5.69 -5.04
CA LEU A 181 1.45 6.81 -4.93
C LEU A 181 -0.01 6.34 -4.82
N LEU A 182 -0.41 5.33 -5.60
CA LEU A 182 -1.75 4.74 -5.50
C LEU A 182 -2.04 4.15 -4.12
N THR A 183 -1.02 3.61 -3.45
CA THR A 183 -1.15 3.10 -2.07
C THR A 183 -1.51 4.21 -1.07
N LEU A 184 -1.12 5.46 -1.32
CA LEU A 184 -1.46 6.58 -0.43
C LEU A 184 -2.98 6.83 -0.34
N PHE A 185 -3.73 6.47 -1.38
CA PHE A 185 -5.20 6.56 -1.39
C PHE A 185 -5.89 5.48 -0.57
N LEU A 186 -5.18 4.43 -0.12
CA LEU A 186 -5.76 3.42 0.75
C LEU A 186 -5.80 3.85 2.23
N PRO A 187 -6.82 3.44 3.00
CA PRO A 187 -6.86 3.69 4.44
C PRO A 187 -5.76 2.90 5.17
N GLU A 188 -5.31 3.41 6.30
CA GLU A 188 -4.29 2.76 7.14
C GLU A 188 -4.93 1.63 7.99
N THR A 189 -4.33 0.44 7.97
CA THR A 189 -4.83 -0.75 8.71
C THR A 189 -4.25 -0.91 10.12
N LEU A 190 -3.26 -0.08 10.51
CA LEU A 190 -2.58 -0.20 11.79
C LEU A 190 -3.55 0.09 12.95
N ASN A 191 -3.60 -0.84 13.93
CA ASN A 191 -4.43 -0.77 15.15
C ASN A 191 -5.95 -0.71 14.90
N GLN A 192 -6.44 -1.15 13.73
CA GLN A 192 -7.86 -1.30 13.49
C GLN A 192 -8.30 -2.75 13.68
N THR A 193 -9.49 -2.95 14.25
CA THR A 193 -10.13 -4.26 14.33
C THR A 193 -10.47 -4.75 12.93
N LEU A 194 -10.13 -6.00 12.61
CA LEU A 194 -10.39 -6.56 11.29
C LEU A 194 -11.90 -6.56 11.03
N PRO A 195 -12.37 -6.06 9.87
CA PRO A 195 -13.79 -6.07 9.56
C PRO A 195 -14.26 -7.51 9.43
N GLU A 196 -15.26 -7.92 10.22
CA GLU A 196 -15.86 -9.25 10.11
C GLU A 196 -17.01 -9.24 9.08
N THR A 197 -17.62 -8.07 8.88
CA THR A 197 -18.72 -7.88 7.94
C THR A 197 -18.37 -6.99 6.75
N VAL A 198 -19.11 -7.15 5.64
CA VAL A 198 -18.94 -6.32 4.43
C VAL A 198 -19.23 -4.85 4.72
N GLN A 199 -20.20 -4.56 5.59
CA GLN A 199 -20.55 -3.20 5.99
C GLN A 199 -19.41 -2.52 6.76
N GLU A 200 -18.77 -3.24 7.69
CA GLU A 200 -17.59 -2.76 8.40
C GLU A 200 -16.40 -2.52 7.47
N ALA A 201 -16.22 -3.34 6.42
CA ALA A 201 -15.18 -3.13 5.43
C ALA A 201 -15.41 -1.86 4.59
N ILE A 202 -16.67 -1.49 4.31
CA ILE A 202 -17.03 -0.23 3.64
C ILE A 202 -16.76 0.97 4.55
N ASP A 203 -17.13 0.85 5.83
CA ASP A 203 -16.93 1.91 6.83
C ASP A 203 -15.48 2.00 7.31
N PHE A 204 -14.64 1.00 7.01
CA PHE A 204 -13.21 0.98 7.30
C PHE A 204 -12.52 2.20 6.68
N GLY A 205 -11.93 3.07 7.50
CA GLY A 205 -11.30 4.32 7.06
C GLY A 205 -12.22 5.56 6.98
N ARG A 206 -13.53 5.43 7.25
CA ARG A 206 -14.40 6.58 7.56
C ARG A 206 -14.33 6.85 9.06
N ILE A 207 -14.17 8.11 9.47
CA ILE A 207 -14.21 8.49 10.89
C ILE A 207 -15.59 8.12 11.43
N LYS A 208 -15.66 7.08 12.28
CA LYS A 208 -16.86 6.82 13.09
C LYS A 208 -16.97 7.98 14.07
N ILE A 209 -17.85 8.93 13.81
CA ILE A 209 -18.40 9.76 14.88
C ILE A 209 -19.27 8.82 15.69
N THR A 210 -18.65 8.11 16.64
CA THR A 210 -19.39 7.33 17.62
C THR A 210 -20.36 8.28 18.29
N LYS A 211 -21.66 8.05 18.07
CA LYS A 211 -22.71 8.68 18.87
C LYS A 211 -22.45 8.28 20.31
N VAL A 212 -21.85 9.18 21.10
CA VAL A 212 -21.67 9.07 22.57
C VAL A 212 -23.03 9.04 23.30
N THR A 213 -24.14 9.06 22.57
CA THR A 213 -25.50 9.17 23.10
C THR A 213 -26.00 7.91 23.82
N GLU A 214 -25.35 6.75 23.68
CA GLU A 214 -25.83 5.50 24.30
C GLU A 214 -25.29 5.25 25.72
N ILE A 215 -24.31 6.04 26.21
CA ILE A 215 -23.81 5.95 27.59
C ILE A 215 -24.63 6.83 28.55
N ALA A 216 -25.61 7.59 28.04
CA ALA A 216 -26.41 8.52 28.84
C ALA A 216 -27.83 7.99 29.16
N ALA A 217 -28.04 6.68 29.20
CA ALA A 217 -29.22 6.11 29.85
C ALA A 217 -28.88 5.80 31.31
N PRO A 218 -29.19 6.68 32.29
CA PRO A 218 -29.14 6.27 33.68
C PRO A 218 -30.23 5.20 33.90
N GLU A 219 -29.83 4.05 34.45
CA GLU A 219 -30.74 3.12 35.10
C GLU A 219 -31.62 3.92 36.07
N GLU A 220 -32.94 3.84 35.88
CA GLU A 220 -33.92 4.28 36.85
C GLU A 220 -33.79 3.37 38.08
N ASN A 221 -32.90 3.72 39.00
CA ASN A 221 -32.88 3.15 40.34
C ASN A 221 -33.09 4.28 41.33
N GLY A 222 -34.24 4.22 42.00
CA GLY A 222 -34.72 5.27 42.88
C GLY A 222 -33.77 5.49 44.06
N ASP A 223 -33.13 6.65 44.09
CA ASP A 223 -32.84 7.31 45.35
C ASP A 223 -32.83 8.84 45.15
N SER A 224 -33.66 9.51 45.95
CA SER A 224 -33.93 10.94 45.84
C SER A 224 -32.99 11.70 46.75
N ARG A 225 -31.82 12.15 46.24
CA ARG A 225 -31.01 13.17 46.91
C ARG A 225 -30.48 14.23 45.95
N SER A 226 -30.88 15.45 46.27
CA SER A 226 -30.68 16.71 45.57
C SER A 226 -29.23 17.19 45.57
N ILE A 227 -28.46 16.93 44.50
CA ILE A 227 -27.22 17.69 44.22
C ILE A 227 -27.08 17.90 42.70
N GLY A 228 -27.21 19.15 42.23
CA GLY A 228 -26.49 19.61 41.03
C GLY A 228 -27.22 19.78 39.70
N GLY A 229 -28.48 20.24 39.67
CA GLY A 229 -29.22 20.50 38.40
C GLY A 229 -28.64 21.58 37.47
N SER A 230 -27.78 22.48 37.97
CA SER A 230 -27.20 23.59 37.20
C SER A 230 -25.99 23.18 36.33
N ALA A 231 -25.16 22.23 36.81
CA ALA A 231 -23.93 21.84 36.11
C ALA A 231 -24.19 20.95 34.88
N ILE A 232 -25.28 20.17 34.90
CA ILE A 232 -25.66 19.26 33.82
C ILE A 232 -26.28 20.04 32.65
N SER A 233 -27.15 21.02 32.95
CA SER A 233 -27.78 21.87 31.93
C SER A 233 -26.76 22.66 31.10
N ASN A 234 -25.74 23.22 31.75
CA ASN A 234 -24.68 23.97 31.06
C ASN A 234 -23.79 23.08 30.19
N ARG A 235 -23.58 21.82 30.57
CA ARG A 235 -22.79 20.86 29.79
C ARG A 235 -23.55 20.39 28.54
N VAL A 236 -24.86 20.17 28.64
CA VAL A 236 -25.71 19.82 27.48
C VAL A 236 -25.82 20.99 26.50
N HIS A 237 -25.92 22.23 27.00
CA HIS A 237 -25.96 23.42 26.15
C HIS A 237 -24.64 23.63 25.37
N TRP A 238 -23.49 23.40 26.01
CA TRP A 238 -22.18 23.44 25.33
C TRP A 238 -22.04 22.37 24.24
N LEU A 239 -22.53 21.15 24.49
CA LEU A 239 -22.44 20.05 23.52
C LEU A 239 -23.33 20.30 22.29
N ASN A 240 -24.53 20.86 22.46
CA ASN A 240 -25.39 21.26 21.33
C ASN A 240 -24.81 22.42 20.52
N LYS A 241 -24.07 23.33 21.16
CA LYS A 241 -23.39 24.44 20.47
C LYS A 241 -22.21 23.96 19.63
N VAL A 242 -21.44 22.98 20.12
CA VAL A 242 -20.32 22.37 19.35
C VAL A 242 -20.85 21.53 18.18
N SER A 243 -21.95 20.81 18.37
CA SER A 243 -22.63 20.03 17.31
C SER A 243 -23.11 20.91 16.15
N THR A 244 -23.76 22.05 16.45
CA THR A 244 -24.29 22.95 15.43
C THR A 244 -23.19 23.69 14.67
N THR A 245 -22.07 24.02 15.33
CA THR A 245 -20.91 24.63 14.67
C THR A 245 -20.24 23.65 13.68
N ASN A 246 -20.10 22.36 14.01
CA ASN A 246 -19.51 21.38 13.10
C ASN A 246 -20.41 20.99 11.90
N GLN A 247 -21.73 21.09 12.04
CA GLN A 247 -22.67 20.89 10.93
C GLN A 247 -22.49 21.96 9.82
N GLY A 248 -22.10 23.18 10.21
CA GLY A 248 -21.85 24.29 9.28
C GLY A 248 -20.60 24.10 8.42
N TYR A 249 -19.55 23.47 8.95
CA TYR A 249 -18.32 23.18 8.19
C TYR A 249 -18.50 22.02 7.19
N LEU A 250 -19.38 21.07 7.47
CA LEU A 250 -19.66 19.95 6.55
C LEU A 250 -20.47 20.39 5.32
N ASN A 251 -21.39 21.34 5.48
CA ASN A 251 -22.17 21.86 4.36
C ASN A 251 -21.36 22.80 3.44
N THR A 252 -20.39 23.57 3.97
CA THR A 252 -19.52 24.41 3.14
C THR A 252 -18.49 23.59 2.38
N THR A 253 -17.95 22.51 2.96
CA THR A 253 -17.02 21.62 2.25
C THR A 253 -17.69 20.88 1.08
N PHE A 254 -18.96 20.46 1.23
CA PHE A 254 -19.73 19.83 0.14
C PHE A 254 -20.15 20.80 -0.98
N LEU A 255 -20.20 22.11 -0.73
CA LEU A 255 -20.51 23.10 -1.77
C LEU A 255 -19.28 23.56 -2.57
N VAL A 256 -18.08 23.45 -2.02
CA VAL A 256 -16.83 23.77 -2.74
C VAL A 256 -16.44 22.65 -3.72
N GLU A 257 -16.87 21.41 -3.51
CA GLU A 257 -16.58 20.27 -4.41
C GLU A 257 -17.57 20.13 -5.58
N LYS A 258 -18.50 21.09 -5.76
CA LYS A 258 -19.51 21.11 -6.82
C LYS A 258 -19.50 22.34 -7.72
N LEU A 259 -18.44 23.16 -7.66
CA LEU A 259 -18.14 24.23 -8.63
C LEU A 259 -16.82 23.92 -9.32
#